data_AF-A0A8S9FHB7-F1
#
_entry.id   AF-A0A8S9FHB7-F1
#
_cell.length_a   1.000
_cell.length_b   1.000
_cell.length_c   1.000
_cell.angle_alpha   90.00
_cell.angle_beta   90.00
_cell.angle_gamma   90.00
#
_symmetry.space_group_name_H-M   'P 1'
#
loop_
_entity.id
_entity.type
_entity.pdbx_description
1 polymer ?
#
loop_
_entity_poly.entity_id
_entity_poly.type
_entity_poly.pdbx_seq_one_letter_code
_entity_poly.pdbx_strand_id
1 'polypeptide(L)'
;MIHVFSALKKRCSLVSVMAEVDRILRPQRTFIVSDDMEKIGEIEKMMKSLKLNVIMTHSRYGEGVISVQKSWWRPTEVETITSAIASESELV
;
A
#
# COMPACT_ATOMS: atom_id res chain seq x y z
N MET A 1 -5.17 9.41 21.15
CA MET A 1 -5.08 9.94 19.77
C MET A 1 -6.17 9.26 18.93
N ILE A 2 -6.63 9.78 17.78
CA ILE A 2 -7.66 9.07 16.99
C ILE A 2 -6.97 7.97 16.16
N HIS A 3 -7.26 6.71 16.45
CA HIS A 3 -6.80 5.54 15.71
C HIS A 3 -7.69 5.29 14.49
N VAL A 4 -7.30 5.88 13.35
CA VAL A 4 -8.11 5.91 12.12
C VAL A 4 -8.36 4.50 11.58
N PHE A 5 -7.34 3.65 11.52
CA PHE A 5 -7.46 2.31 10.94
C PHE A 5 -8.15 1.34 11.90
N SER A 6 -7.93 1.48 13.21
CA SER A 6 -8.72 0.75 14.21
C SER A 6 -10.22 1.09 14.15
N ALA A 7 -10.59 2.36 13.90
CA ALA A 7 -11.98 2.75 13.72
C ALA A 7 -12.57 2.26 12.37
N LEU A 8 -11.79 2.35 11.29
CA LEU A 8 -12.22 1.94 9.94
C LEU A 8 -12.49 0.45 9.82
N LYS A 9 -11.83 -0.41 10.61
CA LYS A 9 -12.04 -1.86 10.61
C LYS A 9 -13.51 -2.27 10.87
N LYS A 10 -14.31 -1.40 11.49
CA LYS A 10 -15.76 -1.64 11.71
C LYS A 10 -16.62 -1.45 10.45
N ARG A 11 -16.10 -0.78 9.42
CA ARG A 11 -16.85 -0.42 8.19
C ARG A 11 -16.21 -0.95 6.91
N CYS A 12 -14.89 -0.91 6.82
CA CYS A 12 -14.14 -1.26 5.62
C CYS A 12 -13.05 -2.28 5.94
N SER A 13 -12.73 -3.13 4.96
CA SER A 13 -11.56 -4.00 5.05
C SER A 13 -10.28 -3.17 5.00
N LEU A 14 -9.28 -3.54 5.81
CA LEU A 14 -7.99 -2.83 5.83
C LEU A 14 -7.29 -2.89 4.46
N VAL A 15 -7.41 -4.03 3.77
CA VAL A 15 -6.83 -4.23 2.43
C VAL A 15 -7.43 -3.27 1.41
N SER A 16 -8.76 -3.10 1.40
CA SER A 16 -9.42 -2.16 0.47
C SER A 16 -8.99 -0.72 0.71
N VAL A 17 -8.86 -0.32 1.98
CA VAL A 17 -8.38 1.03 2.31
C VAL A 17 -6.94 1.21 1.83
N MET A 18 -6.08 0.21 2.03
CA MET A 18 -4.69 0.29 1.59
C MET A 18 -4.53 0.30 0.07
N ALA A 19 -5.39 -0.41 -0.67
CA ALA A 19 -5.42 -0.34 -2.12
C ALA A 19 -5.77 1.08 -2.61
N GLU A 20 -6.75 1.74 -1.97
CA GLU A 20 -7.10 3.13 -2.29
C GLU A 20 -5.99 4.11 -1.91
N VAL A 21 -5.34 3.92 -0.76
CA VAL A 21 -4.15 4.69 -0.37
C VAL A 21 -3.06 4.56 -1.42
N ASP A 22 -2.77 3.34 -1.87
CA ASP A 22 -1.77 3.08 -2.92
C ASP A 22 -2.12 3.78 -4.23
N ARG A 23 -3.40 3.76 -4.62
CA ARG A 23 -3.93 4.42 -5.82
C ARG A 23 -3.84 5.95 -5.74
N ILE A 24 -4.04 6.53 -4.56
CA ILE A 24 -4.02 7.99 -4.34
C ILE A 24 -2.59 8.53 -4.20
N LEU A 25 -1.69 7.77 -3.57
CA LEU A 25 -0.32 8.21 -3.33
C LEU A 25 0.48 8.31 -4.63
N ARG A 26 0.94 9.52 -4.95
CA ARG A 26 1.94 9.71 -6.00
C ARG A 26 3.31 9.21 -5.53
N PRO A 27 4.15 8.69 -6.43
CA PRO A 27 5.50 8.26 -6.06
C PRO A 27 6.32 9.39 -5.40
N GLN A 28 7.32 9.02 -4.60
CA GLN A 28 8.18 9.88 -3.79
C GLN A 28 7.47 10.63 -2.65
N ARG A 29 6.14 10.60 -2.57
CA ARG A 29 5.40 11.17 -1.44
C ARG A 29 5.40 10.20 -0.25
N THR A 30 5.40 10.80 0.94
CA THR A 30 5.39 10.09 2.22
C THR A 30 3.98 10.01 2.77
N PHE A 31 3.63 8.84 3.26
CA PHE A 31 2.40 8.54 3.96
C PHE A 31 2.75 8.17 5.40
N ILE A 32 2.10 8.86 6.35
CA ILE A 32 2.37 8.69 7.79
C ILE A 32 1.08 8.24 8.46
N VAL A 33 1.16 7.18 9.24
CA VAL A 33 0.02 6.61 9.98
C VAL A 33 0.42 6.47 11.44
N SER A 34 -0.48 6.88 12.33
CA SER A 34 -0.40 6.61 13.76
C SER A 34 -1.60 5.74 14.15
N ASP A 35 -1.35 4.58 14.75
CA ASP A 35 -2.39 3.65 15.21
C ASP A 35 -1.85 2.72 16.33
N ASP A 36 -2.67 1.78 16.79
CA ASP A 36 -2.24 0.74 17.72
C ASP A 36 -1.07 -0.06 17.14
N MET A 37 -0.12 -0.50 17.98
CA MET A 37 1.05 -1.25 17.49
C MET A 37 0.69 -2.51 16.68
N GLU A 38 -0.38 -3.21 17.06
CA GLU A 38 -0.88 -4.39 16.31
C GLU A 38 -1.25 -4.01 14.87
N LYS A 39 -1.98 -2.89 14.70
CA LYS A 39 -2.38 -2.40 13.38
C LYS A 39 -1.20 -1.90 12.58
N ILE A 40 -0.26 -1.21 13.22
CA ILE A 40 0.96 -0.79 12.56
C ILE A 40 1.72 -1.99 11.98
N GLY A 41 1.79 -3.11 12.71
CA GLY A 41 2.39 -4.36 12.20
C GLY A 41 1.64 -4.97 11.01
N GLU A 42 0.30 -4.96 11.02
CA GLU A 42 -0.52 -5.37 9.86
C GLU A 42 -0.26 -4.47 8.64
N ILE A 43 -0.27 -3.16 8.86
CA ILE A 43 -0.05 -2.13 7.83
C ILE A 43 1.35 -2.28 7.23
N GLU A 44 2.38 -2.45 8.05
CA GLU A 44 3.76 -2.61 7.59
C GLU A 44 3.90 -3.80 6.62
N LYS A 45 3.28 -4.94 6.93
CA LYS A 45 3.29 -6.12 6.05
C LYS A 45 2.64 -5.82 4.70
N MET A 46 1.50 -5.12 4.69
CA MET A 46 0.83 -4.73 3.44
C MET A 46 1.68 -3.75 2.63
N MET A 47 2.25 -2.73 3.26
CA MET A 47 3.09 -1.73 2.60
C MET A 47 4.34 -2.36 1.96
N LYS A 48 4.96 -3.34 2.65
CA LYS A 48 6.07 -4.14 2.08
C LYS A 48 5.62 -4.98 0.88
N SER A 49 4.43 -5.58 0.93
CA SER A 49 3.85 -6.33 -0.19
C SER A 49 3.61 -5.43 -1.41
N LEU A 50 3.17 -4.19 -1.18
CA LEU A 50 2.97 -3.15 -2.20
C LEU A 50 4.28 -2.51 -2.70
N LYS A 51 5.44 -3.02 -2.24
CA LYS A 51 6.78 -2.52 -2.60
C LYS A 51 6.99 -1.05 -2.23
N LEU A 52 6.32 -0.57 -1.18
CA LEU A 52 6.52 0.77 -0.64
C LEU A 52 7.73 0.76 0.28
N ASN A 53 8.46 1.88 0.32
CA ASN A 53 9.66 2.01 1.11
C ASN A 53 9.29 2.40 2.55
N VAL A 54 9.52 1.51 3.50
CA VAL A 54 9.31 1.82 4.93
C VAL A 54 10.50 2.63 5.42
N ILE A 55 10.29 3.89 5.80
CA ILE A 55 11.34 4.80 6.23
C ILE A 55 11.55 4.70 7.73
N MET A 56 10.48 4.71 8.51
CA MET A 56 10.57 4.75 9.96
C MET A 56 9.34 4.14 10.61
N THR A 57 9.55 3.33 11.64
CA THR A 57 8.52 2.86 12.57
C THR A 57 8.94 3.27 13.97
N HIS A 58 8.14 4.09 14.63
CA HIS A 58 8.39 4.58 15.98
C HIS A 58 7.23 4.19 16.90
N SER A 59 7.51 3.61 18.06
CA SER A 59 6.49 3.26 19.05
C SER A 59 6.71 4.02 20.35
N ARG A 60 5.66 4.60 20.93
CA ARG A 60 5.70 5.23 22.26
C ARG A 60 4.42 4.93 23.01
N TYR A 61 4.52 4.42 24.23
CA TYR A 61 3.38 4.18 25.13
C TYR A 61 2.23 3.33 24.53
N GLY A 62 2.55 2.33 23.70
CA GLY A 62 1.56 1.44 23.09
C GLY A 62 0.93 1.95 21.77
N GLU A 63 1.17 3.22 21.42
CA GLU A 63 0.86 3.77 20.10
C GLU A 63 2.08 3.61 19.18
N GLY A 64 1.83 3.23 17.92
CA GLY A 64 2.85 3.10 16.88
C GLY A 64 2.61 4.11 15.76
N VAL A 65 3.70 4.64 15.21
CA VAL A 65 3.71 5.52 14.05
C VAL A 65 4.58 4.89 12.98
N ILE A 66 4.07 4.78 11.76
CA ILE A 66 4.81 4.33 10.59
C ILE A 66 4.84 5.43 9.52
N SER A 67 6.01 5.63 8.93
CA SER A 67 6.25 6.51 7.80
C SER A 67 6.72 5.66 6.62
N VAL A 68 5.96 5.69 5.54
CA VAL A 68 6.26 4.96 4.30
C VAL A 68 6.30 5.93 3.13
N GLN A 69 7.20 5.70 2.19
CA GLN A 69 7.28 6.47 0.96
C GLN A 69 6.90 5.59 -0.22
N LYS A 70 6.05 6.12 -1.11
CA LYS A 70 5.72 5.39 -2.33
C LYS A 70 6.93 5.34 -3.25
N SER A 71 7.37 4.12 -3.55
CA SER A 71 8.46 3.85 -4.47
C SER A 71 8.02 4.08 -5.92
N TRP A 72 8.98 4.11 -6.84
CA TRP A 72 8.72 4.13 -8.29
C TRP A 72 8.53 2.72 -8.85
N TRP A 73 8.08 1.77 -8.02
CA TRP A 73 8.09 0.36 -8.38
C TRP A 73 7.17 0.06 -9.58
N ARG A 74 7.70 -0.74 -10.51
CA ARG A 74 7.00 -1.34 -11.65
C ARG A 74 7.50 -2.78 -11.80
N PRO A 75 6.66 -3.73 -12.24
CA PRO A 75 7.13 -5.06 -12.61
C PRO A 75 8.23 -4.95 -13.68
N THR A 76 9.34 -5.64 -13.47
CA THR A 76 10.44 -5.69 -14.45
C THR A 76 10.23 -6.82 -15.44
N GLU A 77 9.55 -7.88 -15.01
CA GLU A 77 9.13 -8.98 -15.87
C GLU A 77 7.85 -8.56 -16.61
N VAL A 78 7.92 -8.55 -17.95
CA VAL A 78 6.79 -8.26 -18.82
C VAL A 78 6.27 -9.61 -19.32
N GLU A 79 5.14 -10.06 -18.80
CA GLU A 79 4.44 -11.20 -19.38
C GLU A 79 3.72 -10.72 -20.64
N THR A 80 4.14 -11.25 -21.78
CA THR A 80 3.49 -10.99 -23.06
C THR A 80 2.15 -11.71 -23.08
N ILE A 81 1.06 -10.95 -22.90
CA ILE A 81 -0.30 -11.48 -22.95
C ILE A 81 -0.62 -11.80 -24.42
N THR A 82 -0.44 -13.07 -24.81
CA THR A 82 -0.64 -13.55 -26.19
C THR A 82 -2.07 -13.29 -26.68
N SER A 83 -3.06 -13.33 -25.79
CA SER A 83 -4.45 -13.03 -26.11
C SER A 83 -4.72 -11.55 -26.44
N ALA A 84 -3.87 -10.63 -25.96
CA ALA A 84 -3.99 -9.20 -26.28
C ALA A 84 -3.36 -8.85 -27.64
N ILE A 85 -2.44 -9.69 -28.14
CA ILE A 85 -1.77 -9.50 -29.43
C ILE A 85 -2.58 -10.12 -30.58
N ALA A 86 -3.28 -11.23 -30.31
CA ALA A 86 -4.09 -11.92 -31.30
C ALA A 86 -5.22 -11.03 -31.89
N SER A 87 -5.74 -10.07 -31.12
CA SER A 87 -6.75 -9.12 -31.60
C SER A 87 -6.21 -8.03 -32.53
N GLU A 88 -4.89 -7.80 -32.59
CA GLU A 88 -4.29 -6.85 -33.52
C GLU A 88 -3.95 -7.51 -34.88
N SER A 89 -3.73 -8.83 -34.92
CA SER A 89 -3.44 -9.55 -36.17
C SER A 89 -4.67 -9.86 -37.05
N GLU A 90 -5.89 -9.66 -36.55
CA GLU A 90 -7.12 -9.79 -37.35
C GLU A 90 -7.49 -8.51 -38.12
N LEU A 91 -6.70 -7.43 -37.98
CA LEU A 91 -6.92 -6.14 -38.65
C LEU A 91 -5.87 -5.81 -39.74
N VAL A 92 -5.02 -6.78 -40.13
CA VAL A 92 -4.09 -6.66 -41.28
C VAL A 92 -4.49 -7.60 -42.40
#